data_AF-K1SNE4-F1
#
_entry.id   AF-K1SNE4-F1
#
_cell.length_a   1.000
_cell.length_b   1.000
_cell.length_c   1.000
_cell.angle_alpha   90.00
_cell.angle_beta   90.00
_cell.angle_gamma   90.00
#
_symmetry.space_group_name_H-M   'P 1'
#
loop_
_entity.id
_entity.type
_entity.pdbx_description
1 polymer ?
#
loop_
_entity_poly.entity_id
_entity_poly.type
_entity_poly.pdbx_seq_one_letter_code
_entity_poly.pdbx_strand_id
1 'polypeptide(L)'
;MLLAAGASLQANGKSFFPIYDEANSGAWQGIDYDGDPWVFNVSRPYFVTAGLQNRHLSLWASHGRYYYAERDVWKWQRPNLFCTNEDLFTQTIVVPYLIPMLQNAGAIVFTPRERDWQTKEIVVDNDDAVKSVYYFDPGIL
;
A
#
# COMPACT_ATOMS: atom_id res chain seq x y z
N MET A 1 -25.93 29.04 -50.58
CA MET A 1 -24.91 29.89 -49.95
C MET A 1 -24.20 29.04 -48.93
N LEU A 2 -22.92 28.73 -49.18
CA LEU A 2 -22.05 27.96 -48.28
C LEU A 2 -21.88 28.68 -46.94
N LEU A 3 -21.80 27.91 -45.84
CA LEU A 3 -20.81 28.17 -44.80
C LEU A 3 -20.27 26.82 -44.30
N ALA A 4 -18.97 26.61 -44.47
CA ALA A 4 -18.15 25.63 -43.75
C ALA A 4 -18.02 26.08 -42.27
N ALA A 5 -17.48 25.37 -41.29
CA ALA A 5 -16.55 24.25 -41.21
C ALA A 5 -16.64 23.66 -39.78
N GLY A 6 -16.04 22.50 -39.55
CA GLY A 6 -15.79 22.01 -38.19
C GLY A 6 -15.90 20.51 -38.01
N ALA A 7 -15.22 19.72 -38.85
CA ALA A 7 -14.94 18.34 -38.53
C ALA A 7 -14.05 18.30 -37.27
N SER A 8 -14.54 17.73 -36.17
CA SER A 8 -13.68 17.40 -35.04
C SER A 8 -12.81 16.21 -35.46
N LEU A 9 -11.61 16.51 -35.97
CA LEU A 9 -10.58 15.50 -36.15
C LEU A 9 -10.26 14.91 -34.77
N GLN A 10 -10.46 13.61 -34.64
CA GLN A 10 -9.92 12.80 -33.58
C GLN A 10 -8.39 12.83 -33.74
N ALA A 11 -7.73 13.73 -33.01
CA ALA A 11 -6.28 13.82 -32.98
C ALA A 11 -5.76 12.55 -32.35
N ASN A 12 -5.19 11.69 -33.20
CA ASN A 12 -4.42 10.52 -32.83
C ASN A 12 -3.23 11.03 -32.00
N GLY A 13 -3.41 11.06 -30.68
CA GLY A 13 -2.51 11.69 -29.70
C GLY A 13 -1.19 10.96 -29.58
N LYS A 14 -0.33 11.10 -30.60
CA LYS A 14 1.09 10.82 -30.44
C LYS A 14 1.71 12.03 -29.74
N SER A 15 2.04 11.86 -28.47
CA SER A 15 2.81 12.84 -27.70
C SER A 15 4.15 13.10 -28.41
N PHE A 16 4.53 14.38 -28.49
CA PHE A 16 5.80 14.85 -29.07
C PHE A 16 6.99 14.73 -28.10
N PHE A 17 6.79 14.09 -26.95
CA PHE A 17 7.85 13.83 -25.98
C PHE A 17 8.43 12.44 -26.24
N PRO A 18 9.76 12.24 -26.14
CA PRO A 18 10.34 10.91 -26.25
C PRO A 18 9.67 10.02 -25.20
N ILE A 19 8.95 9.00 -25.68
CA ILE A 19 8.49 7.90 -24.83
C ILE A 19 9.77 7.21 -24.39
N TYR A 20 10.17 7.42 -23.14
CA TYR A 20 11.13 6.53 -22.53
C TYR A 20 10.49 5.14 -22.58
N ASP A 21 11.05 4.25 -23.39
CA ASP A 21 10.70 2.84 -23.32
C ASP A 21 11.19 2.38 -21.95
N GLU A 22 10.31 2.47 -20.96
CA GLU A 22 10.55 1.84 -19.68
C GLU A 22 10.88 0.39 -20.02
N ALA A 23 12.08 -0.07 -19.63
CA ALA A 23 12.64 -1.37 -19.99
C ALA A 23 11.83 -2.58 -19.47
N ASN A 24 10.56 -2.36 -19.12
CA ASN A 24 9.59 -3.31 -18.62
C ASN A 24 8.14 -2.98 -19.07
N SER A 25 7.94 -2.15 -20.10
CA SER A 25 6.63 -1.68 -20.59
C SER A 25 5.67 -2.81 -21.02
N GLY A 26 6.21 -4.00 -21.33
CA GLY A 26 5.44 -5.21 -21.66
C GLY A 26 4.99 -6.08 -20.47
N ALA A 27 5.59 -5.94 -19.28
CA ALA A 27 5.29 -6.83 -18.15
C ALA A 27 4.02 -6.45 -17.37
N TRP A 28 3.51 -5.23 -17.58
CA TRP A 28 2.42 -4.65 -16.80
C TRP A 28 1.10 -4.55 -17.59
N GLN A 29 0.94 -5.34 -18.66
CA GLN A 29 -0.30 -5.35 -19.44
C GLN A 29 -1.40 -6.08 -18.67
N GLY A 30 -2.58 -5.45 -18.53
CA GLY A 30 -3.75 -6.06 -17.90
C GLY A 30 -3.75 -6.04 -16.36
N ILE A 31 -2.96 -5.17 -15.73
CA ILE A 31 -2.94 -5.00 -14.26
C ILE A 31 -4.04 -4.07 -13.73
N ASP A 32 -4.81 -3.47 -14.64
CA ASP A 32 -5.91 -2.60 -14.27
C ASP A 32 -7.03 -3.43 -13.66
N TYR A 33 -7.40 -3.07 -12.44
CA TYR A 33 -8.48 -3.69 -11.71
C TYR A 33 -9.81 -3.04 -12.10
N ASP A 34 -10.76 -3.84 -12.54
CA ASP A 34 -12.06 -3.45 -13.11
C ASP A 34 -13.23 -3.55 -12.11
N GLY A 35 -13.00 -4.14 -10.94
CA GLY A 35 -14.00 -4.27 -9.88
C GLY A 35 -14.10 -3.06 -8.95
N ASP A 36 -15.01 -3.15 -7.98
CA ASP A 36 -15.15 -2.16 -6.92
C ASP A 36 -13.94 -2.17 -5.98
N PRO A 37 -13.49 -0.99 -5.51
CA PRO A 37 -12.38 -0.87 -4.58
C PRO A 37 -12.67 -1.64 -3.28
N TRP A 38 -11.69 -2.38 -2.77
CA TRP A 38 -11.83 -3.11 -1.49
C TRP A 38 -12.19 -2.19 -0.32
N VAL A 39 -11.66 -0.97 -0.34
CA VAL A 39 -11.93 0.07 0.66
C VAL A 39 -11.96 1.41 -0.04
N PHE A 40 -12.91 2.27 0.32
CA PHE A 40 -13.00 3.64 -0.17
C PHE A 40 -13.17 4.63 0.99
N ASN A 41 -12.59 5.82 0.86
CA ASN A 41 -12.70 6.87 1.87
C ASN A 41 -13.96 7.71 1.61
N VAL A 42 -15.04 7.41 2.34
CA VAL A 42 -16.33 8.14 2.28
C VAL A 42 -16.22 9.63 2.62
N SER A 43 -15.21 10.03 3.40
CA SER A 43 -15.04 11.40 3.88
C SER A 43 -14.27 12.29 2.91
N ARG A 44 -13.65 11.71 1.87
CA ARG A 44 -12.90 12.47 0.87
C ARG A 44 -13.90 13.09 -0.14
N PRO A 45 -13.91 14.43 -0.35
CA PRO A 45 -14.95 15.09 -1.14
C PRO A 45 -14.75 14.99 -2.66
N TYR A 46 -13.70 14.30 -3.12
CA TYR A 46 -13.38 14.14 -4.55
C TYR A 46 -12.75 12.77 -4.82
N PHE A 47 -12.86 12.33 -6.07
CA PHE A 47 -12.16 11.16 -6.57
C PHE A 47 -10.85 11.56 -7.24
N VAL A 48 -9.82 10.71 -7.09
CA VAL A 48 -8.56 10.92 -7.78
C VAL A 48 -8.74 10.38 -9.21
N THR A 49 -8.59 11.23 -10.23
CA THR A 49 -8.86 10.86 -11.63
C THR A 49 -7.60 10.60 -12.45
N ALA A 50 -6.47 11.18 -12.05
CA ALA A 50 -5.17 11.07 -12.75
C ALA A 50 -4.07 10.45 -11.87
N GLY A 51 -4.45 9.63 -10.89
CA GLY A 51 -3.55 8.99 -9.95
C GLY A 51 -3.64 7.47 -9.98
N LEU A 52 -3.51 6.86 -8.81
CA LEU A 52 -3.54 5.41 -8.61
C LEU A 52 -4.92 4.92 -8.12
N GLN A 53 -5.99 5.63 -8.49
CA GLN A 53 -7.36 5.27 -8.12
C GLN A 53 -7.68 3.84 -8.51
N ASN A 54 -8.31 3.10 -7.59
CA ASN A 54 -8.69 1.68 -7.75
C ASN A 54 -7.52 0.70 -7.96
N ARG A 55 -6.27 1.11 -7.69
CA ARG A 55 -5.12 0.20 -7.77
C ARG A 55 -4.81 -0.41 -6.41
N HIS A 56 -4.62 -1.72 -6.38
CA HIS A 56 -4.25 -2.46 -5.16
C HIS A 56 -2.75 -2.70 -5.14
N LEU A 57 -2.06 -2.14 -4.15
CA LEU A 57 -0.61 -2.24 -4.00
C LEU A 57 -0.28 -2.99 -2.72
N SER A 58 0.57 -4.00 -2.81
CA SER A 58 1.14 -4.66 -1.63
C SER A 58 2.57 -4.16 -1.43
N LEU A 59 2.86 -3.62 -0.25
CA LEU A 59 4.16 -3.05 0.10
C LEU A 59 4.79 -3.77 1.29
N TRP A 60 6.05 -4.15 1.13
CA TRP A 60 6.89 -4.70 2.19
C TRP A 60 7.95 -3.68 2.60
N ALA A 61 7.91 -3.23 3.85
CA ALA A 61 8.97 -2.41 4.43
C ALA A 61 10.17 -3.29 4.83
N SER A 62 10.97 -3.71 3.85
CA SER A 62 12.13 -4.61 4.02
C SER A 62 11.79 -6.03 4.51
N HIS A 63 12.77 -6.73 5.10
CA HIS A 63 12.75 -8.14 5.45
C HIS A 63 12.43 -8.38 6.93
N GLY A 64 12.09 -9.62 7.27
CA GLY A 64 11.74 -10.00 8.63
C GLY A 64 12.93 -10.39 9.52
N ARG A 65 12.58 -10.82 10.73
CA ARG A 65 13.50 -11.59 11.58
C ARG A 65 13.48 -13.04 11.14
N TYR A 66 14.63 -13.70 11.20
CA TYR A 66 14.73 -15.14 11.13
C TYR A 66 15.28 -15.69 12.44
N TYR A 67 14.89 -16.92 12.77
CA TYR A 67 15.39 -17.61 13.95
C TYR A 67 16.72 -18.27 13.63
N TYR A 68 17.76 -17.94 14.40
CA TYR A 68 19.09 -18.52 14.24
C TYR A 68 19.31 -19.62 15.28
N ALA A 69 19.01 -20.85 14.87
CA ALA A 69 18.93 -22.02 15.76
C ALA A 69 20.23 -22.32 16.52
N GLU A 70 21.40 -22.16 15.90
CA GLU A 70 22.70 -22.48 16.52
C GLU A 70 23.04 -21.61 17.73
N ARG A 71 22.45 -20.40 17.81
CA ARG A 71 22.70 -19.47 18.90
C ARG A 71 21.44 -19.13 19.69
N ASP A 72 20.32 -19.82 19.42
CA ASP A 72 19.04 -19.61 20.10
C ASP A 72 18.63 -18.12 20.16
N VAL A 73 18.80 -17.40 19.04
CA VAL A 73 18.50 -15.97 18.95
C VAL A 73 17.77 -15.60 17.67
N TRP A 74 16.85 -14.64 17.78
CA TRP A 74 16.20 -14.01 16.64
C TRP A 74 17.05 -12.87 16.06
N LYS A 75 17.39 -12.96 14.78
CA LYS A 75 18.21 -11.97 14.07
C LYS A 75 17.44 -11.31 12.94
N TRP A 76 17.79 -10.07 12.64
CA TRP A 76 17.39 -9.41 11.40
C TRP A 76 18.11 -10.06 10.21
N GLN A 77 17.43 -10.15 9.07
CA GLN A 77 18.00 -10.79 7.88
C GLN A 77 19.18 -9.99 7.33
N ARG A 78 19.20 -8.67 7.53
CA ARG A 78 20.30 -7.80 7.13
C ARG A 78 21.17 -7.36 8.32
N PRO A 79 22.51 -7.34 8.14
CA PRO A 79 23.42 -6.87 9.16
C PRO A 79 23.24 -5.37 9.40
N ASN A 80 23.60 -4.91 10.60
CA ASN A 80 23.62 -3.49 10.88
C ASN A 80 24.71 -2.80 10.04
N LEU A 81 24.33 -1.76 9.30
CA LEU A 81 25.23 -0.94 8.51
C LEU A 81 25.17 0.50 9.05
N PHE A 82 26.32 1.09 9.38
CA PHE A 82 26.42 2.45 9.94
C PHE A 82 25.48 2.69 11.14
N CYS A 83 25.44 1.74 12.08
CA CYS A 83 24.56 1.78 13.26
C CYS A 83 23.05 1.74 12.94
N THR A 84 22.64 1.51 11.69
CA THR A 84 21.25 1.32 11.29
C THR A 84 20.96 -0.14 10.98
N ASN A 85 19.75 -0.58 11.28
CA ASN A 85 19.25 -1.86 10.80
C ASN A 85 18.30 -1.59 9.62
N GLU A 86 18.64 -2.06 8.42
CA GLU A 86 17.84 -1.85 7.19
C GLU A 86 16.36 -2.24 7.38
N ASP A 87 16.13 -3.34 8.11
CA ASP A 87 14.79 -3.91 8.36
C ASP A 87 13.94 -3.05 9.31
N LEU A 88 14.56 -2.17 10.08
CA LEU A 88 13.91 -1.16 10.93
C LEU A 88 13.86 0.23 10.27
N PHE A 89 14.94 0.61 9.58
CA PHE A 89 15.08 1.94 8.99
C PHE A 89 14.08 2.18 7.85
N THR A 90 13.92 1.22 6.96
CA THR A 90 12.96 1.35 5.85
C THR A 90 11.52 1.55 6.34
N GLN A 91 11.16 0.93 7.47
CA GLN A 91 9.82 1.08 8.06
C GLN A 91 9.55 2.51 8.52
N THR A 92 10.56 3.24 9.02
CA THR A 92 10.41 4.65 9.43
C THR A 92 10.16 5.58 8.25
N ILE A 93 10.39 5.13 7.01
CA ILE A 93 10.08 5.87 5.79
C ILE A 93 8.77 5.39 5.18
N VAL A 94 8.62 4.07 5.07
CA VAL A 94 7.50 3.45 4.35
C VAL A 94 6.16 3.72 5.04
N VAL A 95 6.09 3.51 6.36
CA VAL A 95 4.83 3.62 7.11
C VAL A 95 4.33 5.06 7.19
N PRO A 96 5.12 6.05 7.65
CA PRO A 96 4.62 7.42 7.83
C PRO A 96 4.61 8.26 6.55
N TYR A 97 5.33 7.89 5.49
CA TYR A 97 5.44 8.72 4.29
C TYR A 97 4.96 8.01 3.02
N LEU A 98 5.55 6.88 2.65
CA LEU A 98 5.26 6.25 1.36
C LEU A 98 3.81 5.74 1.28
N ILE A 99 3.34 5.04 2.32
CA ILE A 99 1.96 4.53 2.37
C ILE A 99 0.96 5.69 2.26
N PRO A 100 1.04 6.76 3.07
CA PRO A 100 0.17 7.93 2.92
C PRO A 100 0.24 8.59 1.53
N MET A 101 1.43 8.71 0.92
CA MET A 101 1.57 9.27 -0.43
C MET A 101 0.77 8.46 -1.46
N LEU A 102 0.89 7.14 -1.44
CA LEU A 102 0.19 6.25 -2.37
C LEU A 102 -1.34 6.23 -2.13
N GLN A 103 -1.77 6.24 -0.87
CA GLN A 103 -3.19 6.33 -0.50
C GLN A 103 -3.80 7.69 -0.88
N ASN A 104 -3.04 8.78 -0.77
CA ASN A 104 -3.46 10.10 -1.25
C ASN A 104 -3.51 10.16 -2.77
N ALA A 105 -2.66 9.42 -3.47
CA ALA A 105 -2.77 9.21 -4.92
C ALA A 105 -3.97 8.31 -5.32
N GLY A 106 -4.70 7.71 -4.38
CA GLY A 106 -5.91 6.91 -4.64
C GLY A 106 -5.70 5.40 -4.61
N ALA A 107 -4.49 4.91 -4.32
CA ALA A 107 -4.24 3.49 -4.20
C ALA A 107 -4.79 2.90 -2.90
N ILE A 108 -5.17 1.62 -2.94
CA ILE A 108 -5.42 0.80 -1.77
C ILE A 108 -4.13 0.05 -1.47
N VAL A 109 -3.54 0.36 -0.32
CA VAL A 109 -2.22 -0.17 0.06
C VAL A 109 -2.38 -1.20 1.17
N PHE A 110 -1.94 -2.41 0.88
CA PHE A 110 -1.78 -3.50 1.84
C PHE A 110 -0.32 -3.58 2.30
N THR A 111 -0.10 -3.82 3.59
CA THR A 111 1.21 -4.12 4.15
C THR A 111 1.07 -5.29 5.11
N PRO A 112 2.00 -6.26 5.08
CA PRO A 112 1.99 -7.42 5.95
C PRO A 112 2.39 -7.07 7.40
N ARG A 113 3.01 -5.90 7.61
CA ARG A 113 3.35 -5.42 8.95
C ARG A 113 2.26 -4.49 9.44
N GLU A 114 1.96 -4.64 10.72
CA GLU A 114 1.10 -3.74 11.46
C GLU A 114 1.60 -2.29 11.35
N ARG A 115 0.68 -1.39 11.00
CA ARG A 115 0.98 0.03 10.73
C ARG A 115 0.89 0.91 11.97
N ASP A 116 0.04 0.52 12.90
CA ASP A 116 -0.24 1.26 14.14
C ASP A 116 -0.08 0.28 15.29
N TRP A 117 0.86 0.56 16.18
CA TRP A 117 1.15 -0.34 17.29
C TRP A 117 0.05 -0.20 18.32
N GLN A 118 -0.95 -1.07 18.26
CA GLN A 118 -1.94 -1.16 19.33
C GLN A 118 -1.33 -1.92 20.50
N THR A 119 -1.14 -1.26 21.64
CA THR A 119 -0.65 -1.94 22.85
C THR A 119 -1.72 -2.78 23.53
N LYS A 120 -2.98 -2.63 23.11
CA LYS A 120 -4.12 -3.38 23.64
C LYS A 120 -4.31 -4.67 22.85
N GLU A 121 -4.13 -5.80 23.52
CA GLU A 121 -4.51 -7.10 23.00
C GLU A 121 -6.02 -7.31 23.17
N ILE A 122 -6.71 -7.75 22.12
CA ILE A 122 -8.13 -8.11 22.18
C ILE A 122 -8.25 -9.55 21.69
N VAL A 123 -8.60 -10.46 22.61
CA VAL A 123 -8.92 -11.84 22.27
C VAL A 123 -10.44 -11.97 22.16
N VAL A 124 -10.94 -12.23 20.94
CA VAL A 124 -12.36 -12.46 20.69
C VAL A 124 -12.57 -13.96 20.53
N ASP A 125 -13.07 -14.60 21.58
CA ASP A 125 -13.51 -16.00 21.53
C ASP A 125 -14.98 -16.06 21.11
N ASN A 126 -15.27 -16.76 20.01
CA ASN A 126 -16.62 -16.91 19.47
C ASN A 126 -17.37 -18.10 20.10
N ASP A 127 -16.70 -18.92 20.90
CA ASP A 127 -17.25 -20.17 21.44
C ASP A 127 -17.69 -20.04 22.91
N ASP A 128 -17.59 -18.83 23.48
CA ASP A 128 -17.87 -18.60 24.89
C ASP A 128 -19.39 -18.55 25.18
N ALA A 129 -19.83 -19.22 26.25
CA ALA A 129 -21.25 -19.32 26.62
C ALA A 129 -21.85 -17.97 27.04
N VAL A 130 -20.99 -17.05 27.48
CA VAL A 130 -21.32 -15.64 27.71
C VAL A 130 -20.66 -14.85 26.59
N LYS A 131 -21.45 -14.38 25.63
CA LYS A 131 -20.98 -13.44 24.60
C LYS A 131 -20.63 -12.11 25.25
N SER A 132 -19.41 -12.00 25.78
CA SER A 132 -18.91 -10.73 26.28
C SER A 132 -18.46 -9.89 25.08
N VAL A 133 -19.13 -8.76 24.86
CA VAL A 133 -18.76 -7.76 23.84
C VAL A 133 -17.76 -6.76 24.44
N TYR A 134 -17.07 -7.14 25.52
CA TYR A 134 -16.34 -6.21 26.36
C TYR A 134 -14.83 -6.33 26.14
N TYR A 135 -14.21 -5.16 26.05
CA TYR A 135 -12.78 -4.97 26.11
C TYR A 135 -12.22 -5.58 27.40
N PHE A 136 -11.40 -6.61 27.28
CA PHE A 136 -10.51 -7.03 28.34
C PHE A 136 -9.16 -6.36 28.07
N ASP A 137 -8.76 -5.44 28.96
CA ASP A 137 -7.42 -4.86 28.97
C ASP A 137 -6.61 -5.66 30.01
N PRO A 138 -5.85 -6.69 29.61
CA PRO A 138 -4.90 -7.33 30.51
C PRO A 138 -3.80 -6.31 30.75
N GLY A 139 -3.99 -5.44 31.76
CA GLY A 139 -3.05 -4.39 32.09
C GLY A 139 -1.60 -4.89 32.04
N ILE A 140 -0.78 -4.15 31.32
CA ILE A 140 0.69 -4.22 31.16
C ILE A 140 1.34 -5.28 32.08
N LEU A 141 1.88 -6.33 31.48
CA LEU A 141 2.97 -7.13 32.08
C LEU A 141 4.28 -6.35 32.06
#